data_AF-A0A3P5YNQ0-F1
#
_entry.id   AF-A0A3P5YNQ0-F1
#
_cell.length_a   1.000
_cell.length_b   1.000
_cell.length_c   1.000
_cell.angle_alpha   90.00
_cell.angle_beta   90.00
_cell.angle_gamma   90.00
#
_symmetry.space_group_name_H-M   'P 1'
#
loop_
_entity.id
_entity.type
_entity.pdbx_description
1 polymer ?
#
loop_
_entity_poly.entity_id
_entity_poly.type
_entity_poly.pdbx_seq_one_letter_code
_entity_poly.pdbx_strand_id
1 'polypeptide(L)' 'MTVTNIHLPDFETGSCKETVGTRLLCFSEARNVKKGGELMGVEVVSVDVKDLNKPPVIANKELEAGEED' A
#
# COMPACT_ATOMS: atom_id res chain seq x y z
N MET A 1 -21.28 8.78 4.08
CA MET A 1 -19.95 9.28 4.49
C MET A 1 -19.31 9.90 3.27
N THR A 2 -18.83 11.13 3.36
CA THR A 2 -18.03 11.74 2.29
C THR A 2 -16.61 11.23 2.43
N VAL A 3 -16.08 10.63 1.37
CA VAL A 3 -14.70 10.18 1.32
C VAL A 3 -13.88 11.28 0.65
N THR A 4 -12.86 11.77 1.34
CA THR A 4 -11.97 12.82 0.81
C THR A 4 -10.82 12.17 0.06
N ASN A 5 -10.47 12.72 -1.10
CA ASN A 5 -9.37 12.22 -1.91
C ASN A 5 -8.15 13.14 -1.75
N ILE A 6 -7.10 12.64 -1.09
CA ILE A 6 -5.94 13.43 -0.64
C ILE A 6 -4.64 13.00 -1.34
N HIS A 7 -3.57 13.76 -1.12
CA HIS A 7 -2.23 13.36 -1.57
C HIS A 7 -1.66 12.27 -0.65
N LEU A 8 -0.78 11.43 -1.20
CA LEU A 8 -0.18 10.32 -0.46
C LEU A 8 0.60 10.76 0.80
N PRO A 9 1.40 11.84 0.78
CA PRO A 9 2.12 12.29 1.97
C PRO A 9 1.22 12.85 3.08
N ASP A 10 0.01 13.28 2.73
CA ASP A 10 -0.95 13.84 3.69
C ASP A 10 -1.80 12.75 4.35
N PHE A 11 -1.60 11.48 3.98
CA PHE A 11 -2.39 10.37 4.49
C PHE A 11 -2.04 10.07 5.94
N GLU A 12 -2.99 10.30 6.85
CA GLU A 12 -2.83 10.02 8.26
C GLU A 12 -3.19 8.57 8.60
N THR A 13 -2.31 7.89 9.33
CA THR A 13 -2.58 6.53 9.84
C THR A 13 -3.77 6.55 10.80
N GLY A 14 -4.75 5.67 10.57
CA GLY A 14 -5.94 5.55 11.42
C GLY A 14 -7.15 6.36 10.96
N SER A 15 -7.03 7.15 9.90
CA SER A 15 -8.16 7.82 9.25
C SER A 15 -9.00 6.82 8.42
N CYS A 16 -10.32 6.81 8.62
CA CYS A 16 -11.26 5.96 7.88
C CYS A 16 -12.11 6.71 6.84
N LYS A 17 -11.82 8.01 6.61
CA LYS A 17 -12.62 8.88 5.72
C LYS A 17 -11.85 9.39 4.51
N GLU A 18 -10.64 8.89 4.32
CA GLU A 18 -9.71 9.36 3.29
C GLU A 18 -9.33 8.25 2.33
N THR A 19 -9.09 8.64 1.09
CA THR A 19 -8.57 7.76 0.05
C THR A 19 -7.44 8.47 -0.68
N VAL A 20 -6.48 7.68 -1.13
CA VAL A 20 -5.40 8.13 -1.99
C VAL A 20 -5.33 7.21 -3.20
N GLY A 21 -5.16 7.79 -4.39
CA GLY A 21 -4.87 7.05 -5.61
C GLY A 21 -3.38 7.00 -5.86
N THR A 22 -2.83 5.81 -6.07
CA THR A 22 -1.40 5.63 -6.36
C THR A 22 -1.21 4.79 -7.62
N ARG A 23 -0.07 4.96 -8.30
CA ARG A 23 0.40 4.07 -9.37
C ARG A 23 1.52 3.20 -8.83
N LEU A 24 1.34 1.88 -8.92
CA LEU A 24 2.37 0.90 -8.61
C LEU A 24 3.49 0.96 -9.65
N LEU A 25 4.74 1.10 -9.21
CA LEU A 25 5.93 1.04 -10.06
C LEU A 25 6.57 -0.34 -10.05
N CYS A 26 6.81 -0.89 -8.86
CA CYS A 26 7.38 -2.22 -8.68
C CYS A 26 7.05 -2.76 -7.30
N PHE A 27 7.26 -4.07 -7.15
CA PHE A 27 7.09 -4.78 -5.89
C PHE A 27 8.18 -5.85 -5.72
N SER A 28 8.54 -6.17 -4.49
CA SER A 28 9.50 -7.23 -4.18
C SER A 28 8.88 -8.62 -4.33
N GLU A 29 9.70 -9.66 -4.27
CA GLU A 29 9.17 -11.00 -4.02
C GLU A 29 8.43 -11.04 -2.67
N ALA A 30 7.34 -11.80 -2.60
CA ALA A 30 6.61 -12.02 -1.36
C ALA A 30 7.47 -12.84 -0.40
N ARG A 31 7.59 -12.39 0.85
CA ARG A 31 8.40 -13.05 1.88
C ARG A 31 7.63 -13.22 3.16
N ASN A 32 7.99 -14.24 3.94
CA ASN A 32 7.46 -14.44 5.29
C ASN A 32 7.90 -13.27 6.19
N VAL A 33 6.96 -12.44 6.61
CA VAL A 33 7.21 -11.33 7.54
C VAL A 33 7.05 -11.75 9.00
N LYS A 34 6.32 -12.85 9.26
CA LYS A 34 6.22 -13.48 10.57
C LYS A 34 6.86 -14.86 10.59
N LYS A 35 7.42 -15.22 11.75
CA LYS A 35 7.98 -16.55 12.01
C LYS A 35 6.87 -17.59 11.88
N GLY A 36 7.14 -18.70 11.19
CA GLY A 36 6.14 -19.75 10.93
C GLY A 36 5.46 -19.66 9.56
N GLY A 37 5.71 -18.60 8.78
CA GLY A 37 5.15 -18.47 7.42
C GLY A 37 3.65 -18.11 7.38
N GLU A 38 3.08 -17.76 8.53
CA GLU A 38 1.66 -17.42 8.70
C GLU A 38 1.28 -16.10 8.01
N LEU A 39 2.27 -15.27 7.68
CA LEU A 39 2.03 -13.97 7.07
C LEU A 39 3.11 -13.67 6.04
N MET A 40 2.67 -13.48 4.81
CA MET A 40 3.51 -12.99 3.73
C MET A 40 3.34 -11.48 3.58
N GLY A 41 4.44 -10.81 3.29
CA GLY A 41 4.45 -9.39 2.99
C GLY A 41 5.23 -9.11 1.71
N VAL A 42 4.85 -8.04 1.04
CA VAL A 42 5.51 -7.53 -0.15
C VAL A 42 5.86 -6.06 0.06
N GLU A 43 7.06 -5.67 -0.35
CA GLU A 43 7.43 -4.27 -0.41
C GLU A 43 6.94 -3.69 -1.75
N VAL A 44 6.28 -2.53 -1.69
CA VAL A 44 5.58 -1.92 -2.81
C VAL A 44 6.11 -0.50 -2.99
N VAL A 45 6.53 -0.16 -4.20
CA VAL A 45 6.97 1.19 -4.56
C VAL A 45 5.90 1.85 -5.42
N SER A 46 5.36 2.98 -4.97
CA SER A 46 4.24 3.67 -5.63
C SER A 46 4.47 5.17 -5.74
N VAL A 47 3.82 5.81 -6.71
CA VAL A 47 3.79 7.27 -6.87
C VAL A 47 2.36 7.80 -6.77
N ASP A 48 2.20 9.02 -6.27
CA ASP A 48 0.90 9.67 -6.14
C ASP A 48 0.34 10.03 -7.52
N VAL A 49 -0.92 9.66 -7.79
CA VAL A 49 -1.60 9.99 -9.06
C VAL A 49 -1.88 11.49 -9.17
N LYS A 50 -2.07 12.17 -8.04
CA LYS A 50 -2.33 13.61 -8.03
C LYS A 50 -1.08 14.45 -8.30
N ASP A 51 0.11 13.92 -8.00
CA ASP A 51 1.38 14.61 -8.23
C ASP A 51 2.53 13.63 -8.50
N LEU A 52 2.77 13.36 -9.78
CA LEU A 52 3.81 12.44 -10.24
C LEU A 52 5.23 13.00 -10.04
N ASN A 53 5.38 14.28 -9.68
CA ASN A 53 6.69 14.88 -9.41
C ASN A 53 7.16 14.60 -7.98
N LYS A 54 6.30 14.04 -7.12
CA LYS A 54 6.67 13.62 -5.77
C LYS A 54 7.53 12.36 -5.83
N PRO A 55 8.46 12.20 -4.86
CA PRO A 55 9.27 11.00 -4.80
C PRO A 55 8.37 9.75 -4.58
N PRO A 56 8.77 8.59 -5.12
CA PRO A 56 8.08 7.34 -4.85
C PRO A 56 8.08 7.02 -3.35
N VAL A 57 6.98 6.44 -2.88
CA VAL A 57 6.81 5.95 -1.52
C VAL A 57 6.98 4.44 -1.51
N ILE A 58 7.71 3.94 -0.52
CA ILE A 58 7.91 2.52 -0.25
C ILE A 58 6.99 2.14 0.92
N ALA A 59 6.14 1.14 0.71
CA ALA A 59 5.23 0.62 1.73
C ALA A 59 5.28 -0.90 1.78
N ASN A 60 5.18 -1.47 2.98
CA ASN A 60 5.00 -2.91 3.15
C ASN A 60 3.50 -3.21 3.11
N LYS A 61 3.11 -4.19 2.30
CA LYS A 61 1.74 -4.67 2.22
C LYS A 61 1.67 -6.14 2.62
N GLU A 62 0.84 -6.43 3.61
CA GLU A 62 0.53 -7.79 4.04
C GLU A 62 -0.39 -8.45 2.99
N LEU A 63 -0.12 -9.71 2.68
CA LEU A 63 -0.88 -10.53 1.75
C LEU A 63 -1.62 -11.60 2.55
N GLU A 64 -2.92 -11.71 2.35
CA GLU A 64 -3.72 -12.83 2.83
C GLU A 64 -3.74 -13.93 1.77
N ALA A 65 -3.70 -15.19 2.20
CA ALA A 65 -3.86 -16.31 1.28
C ALA A 65 -5.29 -16.25 0.71
N GLY A 66 -5.43 -16.24 -0.62
CA GLY A 66 -6.72 -16.45 -1.23
C GLY A 66 -7.19 -17.88 -0.96
N GLU A 67 -8.47 -18.05 -0.64
CA GLU A 67 -9.09 -19.39 -0.71
C GLU A 67 -9.09 -19.82 -2.18
N GLU A 68 -8.51 -20.97 -2.48
CA GLU A 68 -8.71 -21.65 -3.77
C GLU A 68 -10.06 -22.36 -3.71
N ASP A 69 -11.00 -21.98 -4.58
CA ASP A 69 -12.32 -22.62 -4.76
C ASP A 69 -12.22 -24.04 -5.35
#